data_AF-A0A6M0H7I6-F1
#
_entry.id   AF-A0A6M0H7I6-F1
#
_cell.length_a   1.000
_cell.length_b   1.000
_cell.length_c   1.000
_cell.angle_alpha   90.00
_cell.angle_beta   90.00
_cell.angle_gamma   90.00
#
_symmetry.space_group_name_H-M   'P 1'
#
loop_
_entity.id
_entity.type
_entity.pdbx_description
1 polymer ?
#
loop_
_entity_poly.entity_id
_entity_poly.type
_entity_poly.pdbx_seq_one_letter_code
_entity_poly.pdbx_strand_id
1 'polypeptide(L)' 'KTYLGLDGYQVRSEKSINRYLTIMLVNYTYCKIYSNDSHHFNTGYKAAKKDLEKSKVIYIYEAAANGMSIEEIFKSLKIA' A
#
# COMPACT_ATOMS: atom_id res chain seq x y z
N LYS A 1 9.23 -2.00 12.33
CA LYS A 1 7.84 -1.98 12.87
C LYS A 1 6.93 -1.57 11.71
N THR A 2 6.02 -2.43 11.28
CA THR A 2 5.26 -2.24 10.03
C THR A 2 3.86 -1.76 10.39
N TYR A 3 3.66 -0.45 10.32
CA TYR A 3 2.42 0.20 10.70
C TYR A 3 1.66 0.70 9.47
N LEU A 4 0.35 0.87 9.60
CA LEU A 4 -0.53 1.45 8.57
C LEU A 4 -0.24 2.92 8.25
N GLY A 5 0.81 3.52 8.83
CA GLY A 5 1.15 4.93 8.66
C GLY A 5 0.18 5.87 9.39
N LEU A 6 -0.65 5.34 10.29
CA LEU A 6 -1.65 6.11 11.04
C LEU A 6 -1.16 6.57 12.41
N ASP A 7 0.07 6.22 12.81
CA ASP A 7 0.60 6.55 14.15
C ASP A 7 0.68 8.07 14.40
N GLY A 8 0.87 8.85 13.32
CA GLY A 8 0.85 10.32 13.38
C GLY A 8 -0.51 10.94 13.09
N TYR A 9 -1.55 10.14 12.82
CA TYR A 9 -2.86 10.66 12.45
C TYR A 9 -3.58 11.23 13.69
N GLN A 10 -3.91 12.53 13.64
CA GLN A 10 -4.54 13.21 14.75
C GLN A 10 -6.07 13.08 14.70
N VAL A 11 -6.62 12.38 15.68
CA VAL A 11 -8.07 12.20 15.85
C VAL A 11 -8.61 13.30 16.77
N ARG A 12 -9.00 14.45 16.20
CA ARG A 12 -9.43 15.68 16.93
C ARG A 12 -10.89 16.09 16.69
N SER A 13 -11.62 15.33 15.89
CA SER A 13 -13.02 15.59 15.52
C SER A 13 -13.74 14.29 15.18
N GLU A 14 -15.07 14.31 15.23
CA GLU A 14 -15.89 13.18 14.76
C GLU A 14 -15.55 12.78 13.32
N LYS A 15 -15.40 13.76 12.43
CA LYS A 15 -14.99 13.53 11.04
C LYS A 15 -13.65 12.80 10.95
N SER A 16 -12.70 13.15 11.81
CA SER A 16 -11.39 12.48 11.85
C SER A 16 -11.47 11.06 12.43
N ILE A 17 -12.36 10.81 13.40
CA ILE A 17 -12.63 9.46 13.94
C ILE A 17 -13.17 8.57 12.82
N ASN A 18 -14.21 9.05 12.11
CA ASN A 18 -14.83 8.29 11.04
C ASN A 18 -13.82 7.93 9.94
N ARG A 19 -12.99 8.89 9.50
CA ARG A 19 -11.91 8.61 8.54
C ARG A 19 -10.92 7.56 9.04
N TYR A 20 -10.48 7.68 10.29
CA TYR A 20 -9.53 6.73 10.87
C TYR A 20 -10.10 5.31 10.90
N LEU A 21 -11.33 5.16 11.41
CA LEU A 21 -12.02 3.87 11.49
C LEU A 21 -12.28 3.29 10.11
N THR A 22 -12.71 4.10 9.13
CA THR A 22 -12.91 3.64 7.75
C THR A 22 -11.61 3.14 7.13
N ILE A 23 -10.51 3.89 7.25
CA ILE A 23 -9.21 3.46 6.72
C ILE A 23 -8.77 2.16 7.39
N MET A 24 -8.91 2.06 8.72
CA MET A 24 -8.54 0.85 9.46
C MET A 24 -9.37 -0.36 9.02
N LEU A 25 -10.69 -0.20 8.87
CA LEU A 25 -11.60 -1.28 8.49
C LEU A 25 -11.37 -1.75 7.05
N VAL A 26 -11.15 -0.82 6.11
CA VAL A 26 -10.85 -1.14 4.71
C VAL A 26 -9.52 -1.88 4.61
N ASN A 27 -8.47 -1.40 5.28
CA ASN A 27 -7.17 -2.07 5.29
C ASN A 27 -7.28 -3.46 5.91
N TYR A 28 -8.00 -3.59 7.03
CA TYR A 28 -8.21 -4.87 7.69
C TYR A 28 -8.91 -5.86 6.77
N THR A 29 -10.02 -5.45 6.17
CA THR A 29 -10.82 -6.28 5.26
C THR A 29 -10.01 -6.69 4.04
N TYR A 30 -9.32 -5.74 3.40
CA TYR A 30 -8.47 -6.01 2.23
C TYR A 30 -7.39 -7.04 2.56
N CYS A 31 -6.62 -6.83 3.63
CA CYS A 31 -5.54 -7.75 4.00
C CYS A 31 -6.08 -9.12 4.41
N LYS A 32 -7.25 -9.17 5.05
CA LYS A 32 -7.91 -10.43 5.41
C LYS A 32 -8.30 -11.23 4.16
N ILE A 33 -8.86 -10.57 3.14
CA ILE A 33 -9.23 -11.22 1.87
C ILE A 33 -7.98 -11.64 1.08
N TYR A 34 -6.91 -10.84 1.12
CA TYR A 34 -5.66 -11.11 0.39
C TYR A 34 -4.96 -12.40 0.85
N SER A 35 -5.15 -12.76 2.12
CA SER A 35 -4.52 -13.93 2.74
C SER A 35 -5.52 -15.10 2.77
N ASN A 36 -5.60 -15.83 1.66
CA ASN A 36 -6.49 -16.99 1.49
C ASN A 36 -6.35 -18.04 2.62
N ASP A 37 -5.13 -18.21 3.15
CA ASP A 37 -4.82 -19.30 4.08
C ASP A 37 -4.78 -18.89 5.56
N SER A 38 -4.72 -17.59 5.86
CA SER A 38 -4.67 -17.12 7.24
C SER A 38 -5.59 -15.94 7.45
N HIS A 39 -6.54 -16.06 8.38
CA HIS A 39 -7.47 -14.98 8.69
C HIS A 39 -6.81 -13.81 9.45
N HIS A 40 -5.47 -13.72 9.42
CA HIS A 40 -4.68 -12.76 10.17
C HIS A 40 -4.27 -11.58 9.28
N PHE A 41 -4.69 -10.40 9.71
CA PHE A 41 -4.33 -9.11 9.10
C PHE A 41 -2.84 -8.99 8.78
N ASN A 42 -1.96 -9.32 9.73
CA ASN A 42 -0.52 -9.15 9.58
C ASN A 42 0.08 -10.00 8.45
N THR A 43 -0.46 -11.21 8.21
CA THR A 43 0.02 -12.08 7.14
C THR A 43 -0.38 -11.49 5.79
N GLY A 44 -1.65 -11.15 5.62
CA GLY A 44 -2.13 -10.54 4.38
C GLY A 44 -1.48 -9.20 4.09
N TYR A 45 -1.27 -8.37 5.11
CA TYR A 45 -0.55 -7.11 4.95
C TYR A 45 0.90 -7.31 4.50
N LYS A 46 1.63 -8.26 5.09
CA LYS A 46 2.99 -8.60 4.65
C LYS A 46 3.02 -9.12 3.21
N ALA A 47 2.07 -9.96 2.84
CA ALA A 47 1.95 -10.51 1.49
C ALA A 47 1.66 -9.40 0.46
N ALA A 48 0.62 -8.60 0.69
CA ALA A 48 0.25 -7.47 -0.17
C ALA A 48 1.40 -6.47 -0.32
N LYS A 49 2.12 -6.17 0.77
CA LYS A 49 3.30 -5.30 0.72
C LYS A 49 4.42 -5.89 -0.15
N LYS A 50 4.69 -7.19 -0.03
CA LYS A 50 5.71 -7.87 -0.84
C LYS A 50 5.34 -7.85 -2.32
N ASP A 51 4.07 -8.08 -2.64
CA ASP A 51 3.62 -8.07 -4.03
C ASP A 51 3.55 -6.67 -4.63
N LEU A 52 3.28 -5.63 -3.82
CA LEU A 52 3.44 -4.24 -4.25
C LEU A 52 4.89 -3.94 -4.67
N GLU A 53 5.88 -4.36 -3.88
CA GLU A 53 7.30 -4.16 -4.24
C GLU A 53 7.69 -4.94 -5.50
N LYS A 54 7.23 -6.18 -5.66
CA LYS A 54 7.42 -6.93 -6.92
C LYS A 54 6.79 -6.21 -8.11
N SER A 55 5.57 -5.71 -7.96
CA SER A 55 4.83 -5.03 -9.01
C SER A 55 5.53 -3.74 -9.46
N LYS A 56 6.12 -2.99 -8.51
CA LYS A 56 6.96 -1.82 -8.85
C LYS A 56 8.16 -2.22 -9.69
N VAL A 57 8.87 -3.28 -9.30
CA VAL A 57 10.05 -3.76 -10.03
C VAL A 57 9.67 -4.22 -11.45
N ILE A 58 8.57 -4.99 -11.58
CA ILE A 58 8.03 -5.41 -12.87
C ILE A 58 7.69 -4.19 -13.74
N TYR A 59 6.97 -3.22 -13.18
CA TYR A 59 6.62 -1.99 -13.88
C TYR A 59 7.85 -1.23 -14.38
N ILE A 60 8.88 -1.05 -13.53
CA ILE A 60 10.12 -0.36 -13.92
C ILE A 60 10.81 -1.12 -15.06
N TYR A 61 10.91 -2.44 -14.95
CA TYR A 61 11.52 -3.28 -15.97
C TYR A 61 10.79 -3.17 -17.32
N GLU A 62 9.46 -3.28 -17.32
CA GLU A 62 8.64 -3.15 -18.53
C GLU A 62 8.69 -1.74 -19.11
N ALA A 63 8.64 -0.69 -18.29
CA ALA A 63 8.74 0.68 -18.75
C ALA A 63 10.08 0.96 -19.43
N ALA A 64 11.18 0.50 -18.83
CA ALA A 64 12.52 0.64 -19.40
C ALA A 64 12.66 -0.17 -20.71
N ALA A 65 12.14 -1.39 -20.76
CA ALA A 65 12.14 -2.21 -21.97
C ALA A 65 11.35 -1.57 -23.14
N ASN A 66 10.34 -0.76 -22.81
CA ASN A 66 9.55 0.00 -23.78
C ASN A 66 10.16 1.38 -24.12
N GLY A 67 11.37 1.68 -23.65
CA GLY A 67 12.10 2.89 -24.00
C GLY A 67 11.70 4.14 -23.20
N MET A 68 10.95 3.99 -22.12
CA MET A 68 10.62 5.11 -21.23
C MET A 68 11.89 5.59 -20.50
N SER A 69 12.08 6.91 -20.44
CA SER A 69 13.21 7.50 -19.72
C SER A 69 13.07 7.30 -18.21
N ILE A 70 14.19 7.34 -17.49
CA ILE A 70 14.17 7.19 -16.03
C ILE A 70 13.43 8.36 -15.36
N GLU A 71 13.48 9.56 -15.96
CA GLU A 71 12.75 10.74 -15.51
C GLU A 71 11.23 10.54 -15.61
N GLU A 72 10.74 9.96 -16.70
CA GLU A 72 9.32 9.64 -16.88
C GLU A 72 8.85 8.58 -15.88
N ILE A 73 9.69 7.57 -15.59
CA ILE A 73 9.40 6.54 -14.59
C ILE A 73 9.35 7.15 -13.18
N PHE A 74 10.25 8.07 -12.84
CA PHE A 74 10.22 8.77 -11.55
C PHE A 74 8.97 9.61 -11.37
N LYS A 75 8.57 10.31 -12.43
CA LYS A 75 7.34 11.10 -12.46
C LYS A 75 6.10 10.22 -12.29
N SER A 76 6.05 9.04 -12.93
CA SER A 76 4.90 8.13 -12.83
C SER A 76 4.79 7.49 -11.43
N LEU A 77 5.93 7.17 -10.82
CA LEU A 77 6.01 6.64 -9.45
C LEU A 77 5.89 7.73 -8.36
N LYS A 78 5.82 9.01 -8.74
CA LYS A 78 5.74 10.18 -7.84
C LYS A 78 6.88 10.22 -6.82
N ILE A 79 8.09 9.90 -7.26
CA ILE A 79 9.31 9.88 -6.44
C ILE A 79 10.29 11.01 -6.78
N ALA A 80 10.05 11.75 -7.87
CA ALA A 80 10.69 13.02 -8.20
C ALA A 80 9.71 13.91 -9.00
#